data_AF-A0A3Q8XPI7-F1
#
_entry.id   AF-A0A3Q8XPI7-F1
#
_cell.length_a   1.000
_cell.length_b   1.000
_cell.length_c   1.000
_cell.angle_alpha   90.00
_cell.angle_beta   90.00
_cell.angle_gamma   90.00
#
_symmetry.space_group_name_H-M   'P 1'
#
loop_
_entity.id
_entity.type
_entity.pdbx_description
1 polymer ?
#
loop_
_entity_poly.entity_id
_entity_poly.type
_entity_poly.pdbx_seq_one_letter_code
_entity_poly.pdbx_strand_id
1 'polypeptide(L)' 'MISVQSIIESIERHCRETGVAETTFGKKVVNDGKLLSRLRRGKSISIDTYNRICAEIENSTSEVAE' A
#
# COMPACT_ATOMS: atom_id res chain seq x y z
N MET A 1 13.39 -12.78 1.76
CA MET A 1 11.99 -13.13 2.10
C MET A 1 11.27 -11.81 2.33
N ILE A 2 10.34 -11.41 1.46
CA ILE A 2 9.59 -10.16 1.62
C ILE A 2 8.64 -10.36 2.80
N SER A 3 8.85 -9.61 3.89
CA SER A 3 7.97 -9.68 5.05
C SER A 3 6.78 -8.75 4.86
N VAL A 4 5.61 -9.15 5.39
CA VAL A 4 4.40 -8.33 5.41
C VAL A 4 4.66 -6.96 6.06
N GLN A 5 5.55 -6.90 7.05
CA GLN A 5 5.96 -5.67 7.71
C GLN A 5 6.60 -4.67 6.74
N SER A 6 7.47 -5.14 5.84
CA SER A 6 8.15 -4.28 4.87
C SER A 6 7.16 -3.68 3.84
N ILE A 7 6.07 -4.39 3.56
CA ILE A 7 4.98 -3.88 2.72
C ILE A 7 4.23 -2.79 3.46
N ILE A 8 3.88 -3.01 4.73
CA ILE A 8 3.19 -2.01 5.57
C ILE A 8 4.04 -0.74 5.66
N GLU A 9 5.34 -0.86 5.96
CA GLU A 9 6.24 0.30 6.03
C GLU A 9 6.32 1.07 4.71
N SER A 10 6.34 0.37 3.57
CA SER A 10 6.33 1.01 2.24
C SER A 10 5.04 1.79 2.00
N ILE A 11 3.89 1.22 2.38
CA ILE A 11 2.59 1.91 2.26
C ILE A 11 2.51 3.10 3.22
N GLU A 12 2.95 2.96 4.47
CA GLU A 12 2.95 4.04 5.46
C GLU A 12 3.83 5.20 5.01
N ARG A 13 5.02 4.92 4.48
CA ARG A 13 5.90 5.94 3.90
C ARG A 13 5.20 6.65 2.75
N HIS A 14 4.63 5.89 1.82
CA HIS A 14 3.94 6.43 0.67
C HIS A 14 2.74 7.32 1.05
N CYS A 15 1.91 6.86 1.98
CA CYS A 15 0.78 7.62 2.52
C CYS A 15 1.25 8.91 3.21
N ARG A 16 2.39 8.88 3.90
CA ARG A 16 2.98 10.06 4.54
C ARG A 16 3.55 11.05 3.53
N GLU A 17 4.19 10.59 2.46
CA GLU A 17 4.76 11.45 1.42
C GLU A 17 3.68 12.13 0.57
N THR A 18 2.62 11.40 0.25
CA THR A 18 1.49 11.90 -0.57
C THR A 18 0.40 12.60 0.24
N GLY A 19 0.40 12.44 1.57
CA GLY A 19 -0.69 12.91 2.44
C GLY A 19 -1.99 12.09 2.30
N VAL A 20 -1.95 10.95 1.61
CA VAL A 20 -3.10 10.06 1.42
C VAL A 20 -3.34 9.23 2.69
N ALA A 21 -4.58 9.19 3.18
CA ALA A 21 -4.93 8.30 4.27
C ALA A 21 -4.81 6.82 3.85
N GLU A 22 -4.30 5.95 4.72
CA GLU A 22 -4.12 4.52 4.45
C GLU A 22 -5.44 3.82 4.03
N THR A 23 -6.56 4.29 4.59
CA THR A 23 -7.90 3.80 4.24
C THR A 23 -8.33 4.21 2.83
N THR A 24 -7.90 5.38 2.36
CA THR A 24 -8.11 5.86 0.99
C THR A 24 -7.21 5.10 0.03
N PHE A 25 -5.94 4.89 0.39
CA PHE A 25 -5.01 4.06 -0.39
C PHE A 25 -5.56 2.65 -0.60
N GLY A 26 -5.94 1.95 0.47
CA GLY A 26 -6.48 0.60 0.37
C GLY A 26 -7.76 0.51 -0.46
N LYS A 27 -8.64 1.52 -0.36
CA LYS A 27 -9.82 1.61 -1.23
C LYS A 27 -9.46 1.84 -2.70
N LYS A 28 -8.51 2.73 -3.01
CA LYS A 28 -8.10 3.05 -4.38
C LYS A 28 -7.44 1.85 -5.07
N VAL A 29 -6.55 1.16 -4.36
CA VAL A 29 -5.71 0.10 -4.94
C VAL A 29 -6.42 -1.25 -5.02
N VAL A 30 -7.15 -1.62 -3.95
CA VAL A 30 -7.74 -2.97 -3.82
C VAL A 30 -9.20 -2.97 -3.38
N ASN A 31 -9.86 -1.80 -3.34
CA ASN A 31 -11.23 -1.65 -2.81
C ASN A 31 -11.40 -2.12 -1.36
N ASP A 32 -10.30 -2.16 -0.57
CA ASP A 32 -10.31 -2.58 0.83
C ASP A 32 -9.63 -1.52 1.71
N GLY A 33 -10.43 -0.65 2.32
CA GLY A 33 -9.93 0.37 3.25
C GLY A 33 -9.37 -0.18 4.56
N LYS A 34 -9.45 -1.51 4.80
CA LYS A 34 -8.89 -2.19 5.98
C LYS A 34 -7.71 -3.09 5.61
N LEU A 35 -7.12 -2.89 4.43
CA LEU A 35 -5.96 -3.65 3.95
C LEU A 35 -4.83 -3.67 4.98
N LEU A 36 -4.39 -2.51 5.49
CA LEU A 36 -3.30 -2.43 6.47
C LEU A 36 -3.63 -3.15 7.78
N SER A 37 -4.86 -3.01 8.28
CA SER A 37 -5.30 -3.74 9.47
C SER A 37 -5.26 -5.26 9.27
N ARG A 38 -5.57 -5.76 8.05
CA ARG A 38 -5.47 -7.18 7.71
C ARG A 38 -4.03 -7.65 7.61
N LEU A 39 -3.17 -6.85 6.98
CA LEU A 39 -1.72 -7.12 6.87
C LEU A 39 -1.07 -7.17 8.26
N ARG A 40 -1.34 -6.18 9.12
CA ARG A 40 -0.85 -6.15 10.52
C ARG A 40 -1.29 -7.35 11.35
N ARG A 41 -2.44 -7.94 11.01
CA ARG A 41 -2.96 -9.15 11.66
C ARG A 41 -2.29 -10.44 11.17
N GLY A 42 -1.29 -10.33 10.29
CA GLY A 42 -0.54 -11.46 9.74
C GLY A 42 -1.29 -12.23 8.64
N LYS A 43 -2.33 -11.63 8.05
CA LYS A 43 -3.08 -12.29 6.98
C LYS A 43 -2.27 -12.27 5.69
N SER A 44 -2.06 -13.44 5.07
CA SER A 44 -1.45 -13.53 3.75
C SER A 44 -2.33 -12.84 2.70
N ILE A 45 -1.69 -12.13 1.77
CA ILE A 45 -2.33 -11.52 0.62
C ILE A 45 -1.96 -12.28 -0.66
N SER A 46 -2.81 -12.19 -1.67
CA SER A 46 -2.51 -12.71 -3.00
C SER A 46 -1.42 -11.88 -3.67
N ILE A 47 -0.65 -12.51 -4.56
CA ILE A 47 0.37 -11.85 -5.39
C ILE A 47 -0.25 -10.72 -6.22
N ASP A 48 -1.49 -10.88 -6.68
CA ASP A 48 -2.23 -9.82 -7.40
C ASP A 48 -2.39 -8.55 -6.55
N THR A 49 -2.76 -8.69 -5.28
CA THR A 49 -2.86 -7.58 -4.32
C THR A 49 -1.50 -6.92 -4.11
N TYR A 50 -0.45 -7.73 -3.96
CA TYR A 50 0.91 -7.23 -3.81
C TYR A 50 1.34 -6.39 -5.02
N ASN A 51 1.13 -6.89 -6.24
CA ASN A 51 1.49 -6.19 -7.46
C ASN A 51 0.77 -4.85 -7.61
N ARG A 52 -0.53 -4.78 -7.25
CA ARG A 52 -1.27 -3.51 -7.29
C ARG A 52 -0.73 -2.48 -6.29
N ILE A 53 -0.36 -2.92 -5.08
CA ILE A 53 0.24 -2.04 -4.07
C ILE A 53 1.56 -1.46 -4.59
N CYS A 54 2.46 -2.32 -5.11
CA CYS A 54 3.72 -1.86 -5.68
C CYS A 54 3.51 -0.90 -6.86
N ALA A 55 2.58 -1.23 -7.77
CA ALA A 55 2.27 -0.38 -8.91
C ALA A 55 1.75 0.99 -8.49
N GLU A 56 0.88 1.07 -7.47
CA GLU A 56 0.39 2.37 -6.97
C GLU A 56 1.51 3.21 -6.36
N ILE A 57 2.36 2.59 -5.53
CA ILE A 57 3.50 3.30 -4.88
C ILE A 57 4.46 3.84 -5.96
N GLU A 58 4.74 3.04 -6.99
CA GLU A 58 5.58 3.46 -8.12
C GLU A 58 4.93 4.60 -8.91
N ASN A 59 3.64 4.48 -9.22
CA ASN A 59 2.91 5.47 -10.01
C ASN A 59 2.81 6.83 -9.28
N SER A 60 2.50 6.81 -7.99
CA SER A 60 2.38 8.04 -7.21
C SER A 60 3.72 8.68 -6.84
N THR A 61 4.84 7.96 -6.98
CA THR A 61 6.19 8.56 -6.90
C THR A 61 6.52 9.35 -8.18
N SER A 62 5.91 9.00 -9.32
CA SER A 62 6.15 9.69 -10.60
C SER A 62 5.37 11.00 -10.74
N GLU A 63 4.37 11.26 -9.88
CA GLU A 63 3.44 12.41 -10.01
C GLU A 63 3.89 13.65 -9.21
N VAL A 64 4.96 13.54 -8.42
CA VAL A 64 5.54 14.64 -7.61
C VAL A 64 6.78 15.29 -8.26
N ALA A 65 7.02 15.06 -9.55
CA ALA A 65 8.19 15.56 -10.28
C ALA A 65 7.91 16.71 -11.28
N GLU A 66 6.73 17.33 -11.25
CA GLU A 66 6.43 18.57 -11.99
C GLU A 66 6.07 19.75 -11.08
#